data_AF-A0A382VKE0-F1
#
_entry.id   AF-A0A382VKE0-F1
#
_cell.length_a   1.000
_cell.length_b   1.000
_cell.length_c   1.000
_cell.angle_alpha   90.00
_cell.angle_beta   90.00
_cell.angle_gamma   90.00
#
_symmetry.space_group_name_H-M   'P 1'
#
loop_
_entity.id
_entity.type
_entity.pdbx_description
1 polymer ?
#
loop_
_entity_poly.entity_id
_entity_poly.type
_entity_poly.pdbx_seq_one_letter_code
_entity_poly.pdbx_strand_id
1 'polypeptide(L)'
;MIYELDQLVEPIGRERFYKEYKDKQYVIIRGNDIKDHFSWKEFDDYLNSLDASGHDRMPHFQMVLDDGQKYCKRKAKEKLTKEKIHNLWHSGHSAILTICEFLNRTMYKQCQAFEKVYGPGQANIYCSG
;
A
#
# COMPACT_ATOMS: atom_id res chain seq x y z
N MET A 1 -13.04 7.81 4.64
CA MET A 1 -13.89 6.99 5.54
C MET A 1 -12.96 6.01 6.24
N ILE A 2 -13.15 5.74 7.53
CA ILE A 2 -12.35 4.73 8.24
C ILE A 2 -13.25 3.52 8.48
N TYR A 3 -12.74 2.33 8.18
CA TYR A 3 -13.46 1.07 8.30
C TYR A 3 -12.98 0.32 9.54
N GLU A 4 -13.91 -0.13 10.36
CA GLU A 4 -13.63 -1.06 11.45
C GLU A 4 -13.65 -2.50 10.93
N LEU A 5 -13.03 -3.44 11.66
CA LEU A 5 -12.97 -4.85 11.26
C LEU A 5 -14.36 -5.43 10.96
N ASP A 6 -15.34 -5.12 11.81
CA ASP A 6 -16.72 -5.61 11.68
C ASP A 6 -17.30 -5.27 10.32
N GLN A 7 -17.07 -4.04 9.84
CA GLN A 7 -17.54 -3.58 8.53
C GLN A 7 -16.83 -4.28 7.36
N LEU A 8 -15.53 -4.58 7.51
CA LEU A 8 -14.77 -5.26 6.46
C LEU A 8 -15.12 -6.74 6.33
N VAL A 9 -15.56 -7.36 7.43
CA VAL A 9 -15.92 -8.79 7.45
C VAL A 9 -17.41 -9.05 7.23
N GLU A 10 -18.23 -8.03 6.99
CA GLU A 10 -19.62 -8.22 6.59
C GLU A 10 -19.72 -8.95 5.23
N PRO A 11 -20.69 -9.88 5.05
CA PRO A 11 -21.73 -10.29 6.00
C PRO A 11 -21.35 -11.48 6.90
N ILE A 12 -20.08 -11.89 6.91
CA ILE A 12 -19.62 -13.05 7.70
C ILE A 12 -19.75 -12.76 9.20
N GLY A 13 -19.48 -11.51 9.59
CA GLY A 13 -19.46 -11.08 10.99
C GLY A 13 -18.19 -11.49 11.71
N ARG A 14 -17.80 -10.70 12.71
CA ARG A 14 -16.52 -10.84 13.42
C ARG A 14 -16.36 -12.19 14.12
N GLU A 15 -17.38 -12.66 14.83
CA GLU A 15 -17.31 -13.93 15.57
C GLU A 15 -16.98 -15.10 14.65
N ARG A 16 -17.74 -15.22 13.55
CA ARG A 16 -17.55 -16.28 12.57
C ARG A 16 -16.21 -16.14 11.85
N PHE A 17 -15.78 -14.91 11.53
CA PHE A 17 -14.45 -14.65 10.96
C PHE A 17 -13.33 -15.24 11.83
N TYR A 18 -13.32 -14.97 13.14
CA TYR A 18 -12.30 -15.52 14.04
C TYR A 18 -12.44 -17.04 14.24
N LYS A 19 -13.66 -17.54 14.33
CA LYS A 19 -13.94 -18.97 14.57
C LYS A 19 -13.55 -19.84 13.37
N GLU A 20 -13.91 -19.45 12.15
CA GLU A 20 -13.87 -20.33 10.98
C GLU A 20 -12.76 -19.96 9.97
N TYR A 21 -12.32 -18.69 9.93
CA TYR A 21 -11.47 -18.19 8.84
C TYR A 21 -10.08 -17.78 9.31
N LYS A 22 -9.98 -16.93 10.33
CA LYS A 22 -8.69 -16.41 10.79
C LYS A 22 -7.76 -17.57 11.17
N ASP A 23 -6.57 -17.57 10.55
CA ASP A 23 -5.51 -18.57 10.70
C ASP A 23 -5.89 -20.00 10.28
N LYS A 24 -7.01 -20.18 9.55
CA LYS A 24 -7.53 -21.51 9.15
C LYS A 24 -7.67 -21.66 7.64
N GLN A 25 -8.26 -20.67 6.97
CA GLN A 25 -8.50 -20.72 5.52
C GLN A 25 -8.57 -19.31 4.93
N TYR A 26 -8.41 -19.22 3.60
CA TYR A 26 -8.61 -17.97 2.89
C TYR A 26 -10.09 -17.56 2.93
N VAL A 27 -10.35 -16.25 2.93
CA VAL A 27 -11.70 -15.70 2.86
C VAL A 27 -11.76 -14.67 1.74
N ILE A 28 -12.83 -14.73 0.94
CA ILE A 28 -13.10 -13.77 -0.14
C ILE A 28 -14.48 -13.18 0.14
N ILE A 29 -14.53 -11.87 0.38
CA ILE A 29 -15.75 -11.11 0.62
C ILE A 29 -15.97 -10.21 -0.59
N ARG A 30 -17.15 -10.31 -1.23
CA ARG A 30 -17.52 -9.52 -2.41
C ARG A 30 -18.69 -8.61 -2.05
N GLY A 31 -18.68 -7.38 -2.56
CA GLY A 31 -19.81 -6.44 -2.43
C GLY A 31 -19.67 -5.39 -1.33
N ASN A 32 -18.55 -5.33 -0.61
CA ASN A 32 -18.24 -4.20 0.27
C ASN A 32 -17.62 -3.08 -0.58
N ASP A 33 -18.38 -2.00 -0.81
CA ASP A 33 -17.87 -0.79 -1.47
C ASP A 33 -16.87 -0.07 -0.54
N ILE A 34 -15.60 -0.49 -0.64
CA ILE A 34 -14.49 0.14 0.07
C ILE A 34 -14.09 1.39 -0.72
N LYS A 35 -14.21 2.55 -0.09
CA LYS A 35 -13.80 3.83 -0.64
C LYS A 35 -12.28 3.89 -0.70
N ASP A 36 -11.78 4.51 -1.77
CA ASP A 36 -10.36 4.75 -1.95
C ASP A 36 -9.79 5.58 -0.78
N HIS A 37 -8.72 5.06 -0.16
CA HIS A 37 -7.91 5.79 0.82
C HIS A 37 -6.70 6.47 0.20
N PHE A 38 -6.41 6.16 -1.06
CA PHE A 38 -5.30 6.70 -1.83
C PHE A 38 -5.69 6.70 -3.31
N SER A 39 -5.37 7.77 -4.03
CA SER A 39 -5.77 7.98 -5.41
C SER A 39 -4.59 7.91 -6.38
N TRP A 40 -4.88 7.72 -7.67
CA TRP A 40 -3.88 7.84 -8.74
C TRP A 40 -3.25 9.23 -8.80
N LYS A 41 -3.99 10.28 -8.44
CA LYS A 41 -3.43 11.62 -8.32
C LYS A 41 -2.40 11.68 -7.19
N GLU A 42 -2.69 11.12 -6.02
CA GLU A 42 -1.71 11.07 -4.92
C GLU A 42 -0.51 10.19 -5.27
N PHE A 43 -0.70 9.13 -6.06
CA PHE A 43 0.41 8.34 -6.60
C PHE A 43 1.28 9.15 -7.56
N ASP A 44 0.67 9.89 -8.48
CA ASP A 44 1.37 10.76 -9.41
C ASP A 44 2.11 11.86 -8.66
N ASP A 45 1.45 12.56 -7.74
CA ASP A 45 2.05 13.56 -6.86
C ASP A 45 3.22 12.95 -6.05
N TYR A 46 3.08 11.71 -5.57
CA TYR A 46 4.14 10.99 -4.87
C TYR A 46 5.37 10.79 -5.76
N LEU A 47 5.20 10.32 -7.02
CA LEU A 47 6.30 10.16 -7.98
C LEU A 47 6.87 11.50 -8.47
N ASN A 48 6.03 12.54 -8.52
CA ASN A 48 6.29 13.85 -9.11
C ASN A 48 6.52 14.99 -8.12
N SER A 49 6.71 14.71 -6.82
CA SER A 49 7.04 15.69 -5.76
C SER A 49 8.44 16.34 -5.93
N LEU A 50 8.62 16.93 -7.11
CA LEU A 50 9.71 17.74 -7.64
C LEU A 50 9.98 18.93 -6.71
N ASP A 51 11.26 19.17 -6.45
CA ASP A 51 11.85 20.33 -5.79
C ASP A 51 11.66 20.54 -4.27
N ALA A 52 11.06 19.57 -3.56
CA ALA A 52 11.08 19.54 -2.09
C ALA A 52 11.76 18.27 -1.55
N SER A 53 12.91 17.85 -2.08
CA SER A 53 13.69 16.70 -1.58
C SER A 53 12.86 15.41 -1.38
N GLY A 54 11.75 15.24 -2.11
CA GLY A 54 10.85 14.09 -1.95
C GLY A 54 11.56 12.79 -2.29
N HIS A 55 12.36 12.78 -3.36
CA HIS A 55 13.18 11.64 -3.73
C HIS A 55 14.22 11.26 -2.66
N ASP A 56 14.85 12.21 -1.97
CA ASP A 56 15.76 11.88 -0.86
C ASP A 56 15.03 11.48 0.43
N ARG A 57 13.77 11.92 0.59
CA ARG A 57 12.85 11.52 1.66
C ARG A 57 12.05 10.25 1.34
N MET A 58 12.36 9.52 0.27
CA MET A 58 11.69 8.29 -0.18
C MET A 58 12.49 7.00 0.11
N PRO A 59 12.79 6.61 1.36
CA PRO A 59 13.42 5.32 1.62
C PRO A 59 12.46 4.14 1.36
N HIS A 60 11.17 4.39 1.16
CA HIS A 60 10.15 3.34 1.16
C HIS A 60 9.64 2.91 -0.23
N PHE A 61 10.20 3.45 -1.31
CA PHE A 61 9.85 3.07 -2.67
C PHE A 61 10.55 1.77 -3.11
N GLN A 62 9.78 0.89 -3.77
CA GLN A 62 10.32 -0.27 -4.47
C GLN A 62 9.70 -0.40 -5.87
N MET A 63 10.42 -1.07 -6.77
CA MET A 63 9.93 -1.43 -8.11
C MET A 63 10.20 -2.91 -8.34
N VAL A 64 9.20 -3.65 -8.83
CA VAL A 64 9.38 -5.02 -9.34
C VAL A 64 9.97 -4.93 -10.73
N LEU A 65 11.08 -5.62 -10.99
CA LEU A 65 11.80 -5.63 -12.26
C LEU A 65 11.44 -6.87 -13.08
N ASP A 66 11.87 -6.89 -14.35
CA ASP A 66 11.61 -7.96 -15.32
C ASP A 66 11.96 -9.37 -14.82
N ASP A 67 13.02 -9.50 -14.03
CA ASP A 67 13.50 -10.77 -13.47
C ASP A 67 12.77 -11.18 -12.16
N GLY A 68 11.73 -10.44 -11.79
CA GLY A 68 11.00 -10.60 -10.54
C GLY A 68 11.72 -10.06 -9.32
N GLN A 69 12.95 -9.54 -9.46
CA GLN A 69 13.64 -8.89 -8.36
C GLN A 69 13.02 -7.54 -8.02
N LYS A 70 13.27 -7.10 -6.79
CA LYS A 70 12.78 -5.81 -6.30
C LYS A 70 13.94 -4.83 -6.18
N TYR A 71 13.90 -3.79 -7.00
CA TYR A 71 14.67 -2.58 -6.71
C TYR A 71 14.09 -1.94 -5.45
N CYS A 72 14.89 -1.78 -4.40
CA CYS A 72 14.49 -1.06 -3.19
C CYS A 72 15.32 0.22 -3.09
N LYS A 73 14.67 1.37 -3.19
CA LYS A 73 15.35 2.66 -3.24
C LYS A 73 16.25 2.91 -2.03
N ARG A 74 15.83 2.54 -0.82
CA ARG A 74 16.67 2.66 0.38
C ARG A 74 17.92 1.78 0.34
N LYS A 75 17.79 0.54 -0.16
CA LYS A 75 18.87 -0.47 -0.10
C LYS A 75 19.81 -0.44 -1.29
N ALA A 76 19.36 0.04 -2.45
CA ALA A 76 20.14 0.01 -3.67
C ALA A 76 21.39 0.89 -3.57
N LYS A 77 22.54 0.35 -3.99
CA LYS A 77 23.81 1.11 -4.07
C LYS A 77 23.70 2.22 -5.11
N GLU A 78 23.18 1.88 -6.28
CA GLU A 78 22.89 2.81 -7.37
C GLU A 78 21.41 3.15 -7.37
N LYS A 79 21.08 4.44 -7.46
CA LYS A 79 19.69 4.90 -7.48
C LYS A 79 19.21 5.00 -8.92
N LEU A 80 18.03 4.44 -9.19
CA LEU A 80 17.34 4.68 -10.46
C LEU A 80 16.97 6.16 -10.59
N THR A 81 17.15 6.70 -11.79
CA THR A 81 16.67 8.04 -12.13
C THR A 81 15.15 8.07 -12.19
N LYS A 82 14.56 9.26 -12.06
CA LYS A 82 13.11 9.46 -12.23
C LYS A 82 12.63 8.99 -13.60
N GLU A 83 13.40 9.29 -14.65
CA GLU A 83 13.11 8.84 -16.02
C GLU A 83 13.07 7.31 -16.12
N LYS A 84 14.03 6.61 -15.52
CA LYS A 84 14.04 5.15 -15.53
C LYS A 84 12.85 4.57 -14.76
N ILE A 85 12.51 5.14 -13.60
CA ILE A 85 11.32 4.75 -12.82
C ILE A 85 10.05 4.93 -13.65
N HIS A 86 9.91 6.08 -14.31
CA HIS A 86 8.78 6.38 -15.19
C HIS A 86 8.69 5.38 -16.35
N ASN A 87 9.80 5.10 -17.04
CA ASN A 87 9.81 4.16 -18.16
C ASN A 87 9.46 2.73 -17.72
N LEU A 88 9.96 2.29 -16.56
CA LEU A 88 9.58 0.99 -16.00
C LEU A 88 8.08 0.94 -15.70
N TRP A 89 7.54 1.96 -15.02
CA TRP A 89 6.11 2.07 -14.74
C TRP A 89 5.26 1.96 -16.01
N HIS A 90 5.57 2.77 -17.04
CA HIS A 90 4.86 2.76 -18.32
C HIS A 90 5.05 1.48 -19.15
N SER A 91 6.03 0.64 -18.79
CA SER A 91 6.22 -0.68 -19.40
C SER A 91 5.50 -1.81 -18.64
N GLY A 92 4.59 -1.49 -17.72
CA GLY A 92 3.78 -2.47 -16.99
C GLY A 92 4.42 -2.99 -15.70
N HIS A 93 5.48 -2.35 -15.22
CA HIS A 93 6.11 -2.74 -13.95
C HIS A 93 5.29 -2.24 -12.75
N SER A 94 5.38 -2.97 -11.64
CA SER A 94 4.69 -2.60 -10.40
C SER A 94 5.58 -1.80 -9.45
N ALA A 95 5.05 -0.68 -8.97
CA ALA A 95 5.62 0.10 -7.87
C ALA A 95 5.03 -0.36 -6.53
N ILE A 96 5.86 -0.37 -5.48
CA ILE A 96 5.44 -0.67 -4.11
C ILE A 96 5.81 0.50 -3.21
N LEU A 97 4.82 1.09 -2.55
CA LEU A 97 5.02 2.11 -1.53
C LEU A 97 4.93 1.42 -0.17
N THR A 98 6.09 1.18 0.45
CA THR A 98 6.13 0.54 1.77
C THR A 98 5.85 1.54 2.89
N ILE A 99 5.30 1.08 4.02
CA ILE A 99 5.01 1.93 5.20
C ILE A 99 4.20 3.18 4.77
N CYS A 100 3.19 2.92 3.94
CA CYS A 100 2.44 3.95 3.22
C CYS A 100 1.33 4.59 4.07
N GLU A 101 1.07 4.09 5.28
CA GLU A 101 0.11 4.66 6.21
C GLU A 101 0.41 6.14 6.54
N PHE A 102 1.66 6.59 6.40
CA PHE A 102 2.06 7.97 6.62
C PHE A 102 1.89 8.90 5.40
N LEU A 103 1.48 8.37 4.25
CA LEU A 103 1.31 9.17 3.03
C LEU A 103 0.14 10.15 3.14
N ASN A 104 -0.93 9.76 3.84
CA ASN A 104 -2.04 10.67 4.14
C ASN A 104 -2.74 10.32 5.45
N ARG A 105 -3.55 11.28 5.95
CA ARG A 105 -4.25 11.15 7.24
C ARG A 105 -5.28 10.02 7.24
N THR A 106 -5.89 9.71 6.11
CA THR A 106 -6.92 8.68 6.00
C THR A 106 -6.31 7.31 6.20
N MET A 107 -5.20 7.01 5.50
CA MET A 107 -4.46 5.76 5.66
C MET A 107 -3.89 5.59 7.06
N TYR A 108 -3.32 6.66 7.64
CA TYR A 108 -2.80 6.63 9.01
C TYR A 108 -3.89 6.22 10.01
N LYS A 109 -5.05 6.89 9.95
CA LYS A 109 -6.19 6.57 10.81
C LYS A 109 -6.76 5.18 10.54
N GLN A 110 -6.70 4.72 9.28
CA GLN A 110 -7.14 3.37 8.93
C GLN A 110 -6.24 2.32 9.57
N CYS A 111 -4.91 2.53 9.54
CA CYS A 111 -3.96 1.66 10.24
C CYS A 111 -4.25 1.64 11.75
N GLN A 112 -4.41 2.82 12.38
CA GLN A 112 -4.74 2.93 13.80
C GLN A 112 -6.04 2.21 14.20
N ALA A 113 -7.05 2.16 13.32
CA ALA A 113 -8.28 1.41 13.59
C ALA A 113 -8.00 -0.10 13.72
N PHE A 114 -7.17 -0.66 12.83
CA PHE A 114 -6.76 -2.06 12.90
C PHE A 114 -5.81 -2.36 14.06
N GLU A 115 -4.96 -1.41 14.44
CA GLU A 115 -4.04 -1.59 15.57
C GLU A 115 -4.76 -1.80 16.91
N LYS A 116 -5.96 -1.25 17.08
CA LYS A 116 -6.81 -1.52 18.25
C LYS A 116 -7.21 -2.99 18.38
N VAL A 117 -7.20 -3.73 17.27
CA VAL A 117 -7.64 -5.14 17.22
C VAL A 117 -6.46 -6.10 17.17
N TYR A 118 -5.43 -5.76 16.39
CA TYR A 118 -4.33 -6.67 16.07
C TYR A 118 -2.98 -6.26 16.68
N GLY A 119 -2.89 -5.10 17.32
CA GLY A 119 -1.62 -4.50 17.72
C GLY A 119 -0.91 -3.81 16.55
N PRO A 120 0.35 -3.36 16.74
CA PRO A 120 1.08 -2.54 15.76
C PRO A 120 1.09 -3.14 14.36
N GLY A 121 0.79 -2.31 13.35
CA GLY A 121 0.63 -2.71 11.96
C GLY A 121 1.45 -1.86 10.99
N GLN A 122 1.40 -2.23 9.71
CA GLN A 122 1.93 -1.44 8.60
C GLN A 122 1.09 -1.67 7.34
N ALA A 123 1.06 -0.69 6.44
CA ALA A 123 0.39 -0.82 5.15
C ALA A 123 1.40 -0.68 4.00
N ASN A 124 1.14 -1.38 2.90
CA ASN A 124 1.86 -1.20 1.64
C ASN A 124 0.86 -0.97 0.51
N ILE A 125 1.14 -0.02 -0.38
CA ILE A 125 0.39 0.15 -1.64
C ILE A 125 1.15 -0.56 -2.76
N TYR A 126 0.42 -1.28 -3.59
CA TYR A 126 0.91 -1.88 -4.83
C TYR A 126 0.20 -1.21 -6.00
N CYS A 127 0.97 -0.50 -6.83
CA CYS A 127 0.50 0.11 -8.06
C CYS A 127 1.06 -0.71 -9.21
N SER A 128 0.26 -1.00 -10.25
CA SER A 128 0.73 -1.66 -11.47
C SER A 128 0.34 -0.82 -12.68
N GLY A 129 1.32 -0.54 -13.55
CA GLY A 129 1.17 0.26 -14.76
C GLY A 129 0.69 -0.53 -15.97
#